data_AF-A0A5J4TNJ6-F1
#
_entry.id   AF-A0A5J4TNJ6-F1
#
_cell.length_a   1.000
_cell.length_b   1.000
_cell.length_c   1.000
_cell.angle_alpha   90.00
_cell.angle_beta   90.00
_cell.angle_gamma   90.00
#
_symmetry.space_group_name_H-M   'P 1'
#
loop_
_entity.id
_entity.type
_entity.pdbx_description
1 polymer ?
#
loop_
_entity_poly.entity_id
_entity_poly.type
_entity_poly.pdbx_seq_one_letter_code
_entity_poly.pdbx_strand_id
1 'polypeptide(L)'
;GTMNILGGIFTGSNVLNITKGTLNIYGGTFIQNSTELAMIKATNAIVTIGENSTSIFKAAWALDIIQGYLNIFGGTFTYKSIEHGMITTTDAIVIIGRNLTPTMTGFNLFEILRGTIYIIGGTFNKKSSLELNGTRISITDANATFGDYNDANITPIFNGIDVFNFSGGKIWFFNGKYNGIKSGFKIISFESQLTFDGKLRQPEFYQIQVIKQDHGQLNLFYGIFVGIPSGFRIQGFESYSTIGSTQTATFTNLKAEEADVIIGSVDVPTNQITGMQQGKRSSTIYLHKCKTVTVQNVILANNTNNISGSSVIILITPVMYVESYPDTKLTIADSVFQNNSYTGRGFMSGAVQSRELLCFKGRVITVSYSAKLCLLGTVL
;
A
#
# COMPACT_ATOMS: atom_id res chain seq x y z
N GLY A 1 20.86 -0.53 -34.15
CA GLY A 1 20.87 -1.93 -34.59
C GLY A 1 20.06 -2.77 -33.63
N THR A 2 19.75 -4.01 -34.01
CA THR A 2 19.01 -4.97 -33.19
C THR A 2 19.91 -6.14 -32.86
N MET A 3 19.98 -6.51 -31.58
CA MET A 3 20.65 -7.72 -31.11
C MET A 3 19.59 -8.69 -30.57
N ASN A 4 19.65 -9.93 -31.03
CA ASN A 4 18.75 -11.00 -30.58
C ASN A 4 19.57 -12.10 -29.91
N ILE A 5 19.26 -12.41 -28.66
CA ILE A 5 19.82 -13.54 -27.92
C ILE A 5 18.78 -14.64 -27.86
N LEU A 6 19.04 -15.74 -28.54
CA LEU A 6 18.13 -16.89 -28.60
C LEU A 6 18.39 -17.90 -27.47
N GLY A 7 19.61 -17.93 -26.94
CA GLY A 7 20.04 -18.86 -25.90
C GLY A 7 21.55 -18.76 -25.65
N GLY A 8 22.04 -19.53 -24.68
CA GLY A 8 23.46 -19.57 -24.30
C GLY A 8 23.66 -19.45 -22.79
N ILE A 9 24.92 -19.56 -22.36
CA ILE A 9 25.35 -19.28 -20.99
C ILE A 9 26.27 -18.07 -21.05
N PHE A 10 25.94 -17.03 -20.31
CA PHE A 10 26.68 -15.79 -20.28
C PHE A 10 27.15 -15.51 -18.86
N THR A 11 28.45 -15.39 -18.67
CA THR A 11 29.10 -15.12 -17.39
C THR A 11 29.98 -13.89 -17.50
N GLY A 12 29.93 -13.00 -16.52
CA GLY A 12 30.75 -11.79 -16.50
C GLY A 12 30.32 -10.81 -15.43
N SER A 13 31.16 -9.81 -15.14
CA SER A 13 30.83 -8.70 -14.23
C SER A 13 29.84 -7.71 -14.84
N ASN A 14 29.95 -7.49 -16.16
CA ASN A 14 29.01 -6.77 -17.02
C ASN A 14 28.87 -7.59 -18.31
N VAL A 15 27.73 -8.27 -18.48
CA VAL A 15 27.52 -9.20 -19.58
C VAL A 15 27.17 -8.45 -20.86
N LEU A 16 26.33 -7.41 -20.77
CA LEU A 16 25.94 -6.58 -21.91
C LEU A 16 25.91 -5.12 -21.51
N ASN A 17 26.54 -4.28 -22.33
CA ASN A 17 26.45 -2.84 -22.24
C ASN A 17 25.99 -2.29 -23.60
N ILE A 18 24.81 -1.68 -23.63
CA ILE A 18 24.14 -1.27 -24.86
C ILE A 18 23.81 0.21 -24.80
N THR A 19 24.32 0.95 -25.78
CA THR A 19 24.00 2.36 -25.99
C THR A 19 23.22 2.49 -27.29
N LYS A 20 21.93 2.83 -27.19
CA LYS A 20 20.96 2.88 -28.29
C LYS A 20 20.64 1.54 -28.95
N GLY A 21 19.53 1.51 -29.69
CA GLY A 21 19.07 0.33 -30.42
C GLY A 21 18.20 -0.60 -29.58
N THR A 22 18.09 -1.86 -30.00
CA THR A 22 17.18 -2.84 -29.43
C THR A 22 17.93 -4.11 -29.04
N LEU A 23 17.70 -4.59 -27.82
CA LEU A 23 18.11 -5.89 -27.32
C LEU A 23 16.89 -6.75 -27.05
N ASN A 24 16.80 -7.90 -27.70
CA ASN A 24 15.78 -8.91 -27.42
C ASN A 24 16.45 -10.15 -26.83
N ILE A 25 16.01 -10.57 -25.64
CA ILE A 25 16.44 -11.80 -24.99
C ILE A 25 15.27 -12.77 -24.98
N TYR A 26 15.34 -13.77 -25.84
CA TYR A 26 14.34 -14.83 -25.95
C TYR A 26 14.62 -15.98 -24.98
N GLY A 27 15.89 -16.25 -24.69
CA GLY A 27 16.35 -17.35 -23.85
C GLY A 27 17.80 -17.19 -23.40
N GLY A 28 18.25 -18.09 -22.52
CA GLY A 28 19.64 -18.15 -22.05
C GLY A 28 19.77 -18.09 -20.52
N THR A 29 20.95 -18.42 -20.02
CA THR A 29 21.31 -18.34 -18.61
C THR A 29 22.38 -17.28 -18.43
N PHE A 30 22.09 -16.25 -17.65
CA PHE A 30 22.96 -15.13 -17.37
C PHE A 30 23.38 -15.19 -15.89
N ILE A 31 24.68 -15.21 -15.63
CA ILE A 31 25.24 -15.39 -14.29
C ILE A 31 26.26 -14.28 -14.01
N GLN A 32 26.03 -13.54 -12.93
CA GLN A 32 26.84 -12.41 -12.51
C GLN A 32 26.81 -12.32 -10.98
N ASN A 33 27.95 -12.00 -10.36
CA ASN A 33 28.08 -11.91 -8.90
C ASN A 33 28.64 -10.55 -8.42
N SER A 34 28.90 -9.59 -9.31
CA SER A 34 29.43 -8.27 -8.93
C SER A 34 28.29 -7.36 -8.42
N THR A 35 28.56 -6.59 -7.36
CA THR A 35 27.67 -5.52 -6.90
C THR A 35 28.01 -4.17 -7.51
N GLU A 36 29.18 -4.04 -8.13
CA GLU A 36 29.68 -2.76 -8.67
C GLU A 36 29.09 -2.40 -10.04
N LEU A 37 28.72 -3.41 -10.85
CA LEU A 37 28.19 -3.21 -12.20
C LEU A 37 26.97 -4.09 -12.42
N ALA A 38 25.96 -3.53 -13.10
CA ALA A 38 24.83 -4.31 -13.59
C ALA A 38 25.27 -5.35 -14.62
N MET A 39 24.64 -6.52 -14.57
CA MET A 39 24.79 -7.59 -15.56
C MET A 39 24.41 -7.08 -16.96
N ILE A 40 23.31 -6.34 -17.08
CA ILE A 40 22.94 -5.65 -18.31
C ILE A 40 22.76 -4.17 -18.00
N LYS A 41 23.57 -3.35 -18.66
CA LYS A 41 23.41 -1.89 -18.67
C LYS A 41 22.88 -1.45 -20.03
N ALA A 42 21.80 -0.68 -20.02
CA ALA A 42 21.21 -0.14 -21.23
C ALA A 42 20.99 1.36 -21.10
N THR A 43 21.42 2.12 -22.10
CA THR A 43 21.23 3.58 -22.15
C THR A 43 20.63 3.98 -23.48
N ASN A 44 19.52 4.73 -23.48
CA ASN A 44 18.82 5.15 -24.71
C ASN A 44 18.37 3.98 -25.59
N ALA A 45 18.12 2.82 -24.99
CA ALA A 45 17.85 1.56 -25.68
C ALA A 45 16.52 0.93 -25.27
N ILE A 46 16.04 0.00 -26.10
CA ILE A 46 14.89 -0.85 -25.83
C ILE A 46 15.40 -2.24 -25.47
N VAL A 47 15.04 -2.73 -24.29
CA VAL A 47 15.37 -4.07 -23.82
C VAL A 47 14.07 -4.86 -23.64
N THR A 48 13.97 -6.00 -24.32
CA THR A 48 12.82 -6.91 -24.21
C THR A 48 13.31 -8.28 -23.75
N ILE A 49 12.70 -8.81 -22.70
CA ILE A 49 13.08 -10.08 -22.08
C ILE A 49 11.90 -11.04 -22.00
N GLY A 50 12.13 -12.28 -22.41
CA GLY A 50 11.31 -13.41 -22.02
C GLY A 50 10.03 -13.57 -22.84
N GLU A 51 10.03 -13.13 -24.10
CA GLU A 51 8.93 -13.41 -25.04
C GLU A 51 8.67 -14.93 -25.19
N ASN A 52 9.66 -15.79 -24.89
CA ASN A 52 9.58 -17.26 -24.91
C ASN A 52 9.98 -17.96 -23.58
N SER A 53 9.77 -17.30 -22.42
CA SER A 53 9.83 -17.81 -21.02
C SER A 53 11.06 -18.57 -20.47
N THR A 54 12.09 -18.90 -21.27
CA THR A 54 13.23 -19.75 -20.83
C THR A 54 14.45 -19.01 -20.27
N SER A 55 14.39 -17.69 -20.15
CA SER A 55 15.54 -16.89 -19.69
C SER A 55 15.73 -16.99 -18.18
N ILE A 56 16.97 -17.25 -17.73
CA ILE A 56 17.36 -17.36 -16.33
C ILE A 56 18.41 -16.30 -16.02
N PHE A 57 18.17 -15.45 -15.02
CA PHE A 57 19.09 -14.43 -14.55
C PHE A 57 19.46 -14.70 -13.10
N LYS A 58 20.76 -14.91 -12.83
CA LYS A 58 21.33 -15.05 -11.49
C LYS A 58 22.32 -13.92 -11.30
N ALA A 59 21.91 -12.84 -10.64
CA ALA A 59 22.67 -11.60 -10.59
C ALA A 59 22.83 -11.06 -9.16
N ALA A 60 23.90 -10.31 -8.93
CA ALA A 60 24.02 -9.40 -7.80
C ALA A 60 23.63 -7.96 -8.17
N TRP A 61 23.62 -7.56 -9.46
CA TRP A 61 22.89 -6.40 -10.01
C TRP A 61 22.39 -6.80 -11.40
N ALA A 62 21.07 -6.96 -11.63
CA ALA A 62 20.60 -7.55 -12.88
C ALA A 62 20.53 -6.52 -14.01
N LEU A 63 19.71 -5.48 -13.85
CA LEU A 63 19.44 -4.51 -14.90
C LEU A 63 19.68 -3.07 -14.40
N ASP A 64 20.39 -2.28 -15.20
CA ASP A 64 20.52 -0.83 -15.07
C ASP A 64 20.06 -0.16 -16.37
N ILE A 65 18.88 0.45 -16.35
CA ILE A 65 18.24 1.04 -17.54
C ILE A 65 18.14 2.55 -17.38
N ILE A 66 18.83 3.29 -18.23
CA ILE A 66 18.88 4.75 -18.21
C ILE A 66 18.26 5.28 -19.49
N GLN A 67 17.19 6.07 -19.39
CA GLN A 67 16.50 6.71 -20.52
C GLN A 67 16.13 5.70 -21.60
N GLY A 68 14.99 5.01 -21.50
CA GLY A 68 14.66 3.98 -22.49
C GLY A 68 13.44 3.15 -22.11
N TYR A 69 13.37 1.93 -22.67
CA TYR A 69 12.28 1.01 -22.43
C TYR A 69 12.80 -0.35 -21.96
N LEU A 70 12.19 -0.88 -20.90
CA LEU A 70 12.38 -2.25 -20.44
C LEU A 70 11.05 -2.98 -20.45
N ASN A 71 10.95 -4.04 -21.25
CA ASN A 71 9.83 -4.95 -21.28
C ASN A 71 10.27 -6.31 -20.74
N ILE A 72 9.64 -6.78 -19.67
CA ILE A 72 9.85 -8.12 -19.13
C ILE A 72 8.54 -8.88 -19.24
N PHE A 73 8.46 -9.77 -20.21
CA PHE A 73 7.31 -10.66 -20.36
C PHE A 73 7.49 -11.92 -19.52
N GLY A 74 8.69 -12.50 -19.49
CA GLY A 74 8.93 -13.76 -18.78
C GLY A 74 10.36 -13.94 -18.29
N GLY A 75 10.64 -15.12 -17.75
CA GLY A 75 11.95 -15.49 -17.22
C GLY A 75 11.98 -15.60 -15.69
N THR A 76 13.07 -16.19 -15.20
CA THR A 76 13.33 -16.40 -13.77
C THR A 76 14.54 -15.56 -13.35
N PHE A 77 14.33 -14.63 -12.43
CA PHE A 77 15.34 -13.75 -11.90
C PHE A 77 15.60 -14.10 -10.43
N THR A 78 16.84 -14.42 -10.09
CA THR A 78 17.28 -14.69 -8.71
C THR A 78 18.39 -13.73 -8.35
N TYR A 79 18.15 -12.95 -7.29
CA TYR A 79 18.96 -11.80 -6.94
C TYR A 79 19.52 -11.86 -5.53
N LYS A 80 20.73 -11.33 -5.33
CA LYS A 80 21.41 -11.45 -4.04
C LYS A 80 21.81 -10.14 -3.36
N SER A 81 21.95 -9.02 -4.07
CA SER A 81 22.40 -7.79 -3.43
C SER A 81 21.32 -7.14 -2.57
N ILE A 82 21.80 -6.35 -1.62
CA ILE A 82 21.02 -5.49 -0.73
C ILE A 82 21.28 -4.00 -1.01
N GLU A 83 22.31 -3.69 -1.80
CA GLU A 83 22.78 -2.33 -2.11
C GLU A 83 21.99 -1.71 -3.24
N HIS A 84 21.65 -2.49 -4.26
CA HIS A 84 20.94 -2.05 -5.46
C HIS A 84 19.63 -2.82 -5.64
N GLY A 85 18.66 -2.21 -6.33
CA GLY A 85 17.52 -2.94 -6.87
C GLY A 85 17.94 -3.95 -7.93
N MET A 86 17.32 -5.14 -7.95
CA MET A 86 17.49 -6.13 -9.03
C MET A 86 17.34 -5.45 -10.39
N ILE A 87 16.31 -4.61 -10.52
CA ILE A 87 16.13 -3.69 -11.62
C ILE A 87 16.27 -2.28 -11.07
N THR A 88 17.29 -1.58 -11.55
CA THR A 88 17.48 -0.15 -11.32
C THR A 88 17.16 0.57 -12.61
N THR A 89 16.30 1.60 -12.55
CA THR A 89 16.02 2.41 -13.74
C THR A 89 16.02 3.88 -13.44
N THR A 90 16.53 4.68 -14.38
CA THR A 90 16.48 6.14 -14.33
C THR A 90 15.86 6.71 -15.60
N ASP A 91 14.83 7.55 -15.47
CA ASP A 91 14.16 8.21 -16.61
C ASP A 91 13.65 7.22 -17.69
N ALA A 92 13.23 6.01 -17.27
CA ALA A 92 12.85 4.94 -18.18
C ALA A 92 11.37 4.54 -18.04
N ILE A 93 10.87 3.81 -19.03
CA ILE A 93 9.57 3.16 -19.00
C ILE A 93 9.77 1.66 -18.84
N VAL A 94 9.18 1.10 -17.79
CA VAL A 94 9.29 -0.33 -17.45
C VAL A 94 7.91 -0.98 -17.51
N ILE A 95 7.80 -2.11 -18.20
CA ILE A 95 6.58 -2.91 -18.27
C ILE A 95 6.91 -4.35 -17.91
N ILE A 96 6.24 -4.89 -16.89
CA ILE A 96 6.46 -6.24 -16.37
C ILE A 96 5.16 -7.04 -16.40
N GLY A 97 5.23 -8.23 -17.00
CA GLY A 97 4.22 -9.27 -16.85
C GLY A 97 2.93 -9.06 -17.64
N ARG A 98 2.99 -8.46 -18.84
CA ARG A 98 1.80 -8.20 -19.66
C ARG A 98 1.17 -9.45 -20.28
N ASN A 99 1.96 -10.44 -20.72
CA ASN A 99 1.47 -11.63 -21.43
C ASN A 99 1.92 -12.96 -20.80
N LEU A 100 2.97 -12.91 -20.02
CA LEU A 100 3.61 -14.05 -19.36
C LEU A 100 3.90 -13.65 -17.91
N THR A 101 4.21 -14.64 -17.07
CA THR A 101 4.40 -14.42 -15.64
C THR A 101 5.88 -14.53 -15.28
N PRO A 102 6.64 -13.42 -15.25
CA PRO A 102 8.03 -13.47 -14.80
C PRO A 102 8.06 -13.84 -13.31
N THR A 103 9.10 -14.57 -12.90
CA THR A 103 9.36 -14.87 -11.50
C THR A 103 10.62 -14.14 -11.05
N MET A 104 10.52 -13.32 -10.00
CA MET A 104 11.62 -12.55 -9.46
C MET A 104 11.78 -12.84 -7.97
N THR A 105 12.96 -13.30 -7.56
CA THR A 105 13.26 -13.64 -6.16
C THR A 105 14.44 -12.81 -5.68
N GLY A 106 14.25 -11.96 -4.67
CA GLY A 106 15.29 -11.04 -4.20
C GLY A 106 14.92 -10.25 -2.94
N PHE A 107 15.90 -9.52 -2.39
CA PHE A 107 15.69 -8.61 -1.27
C PHE A 107 15.25 -7.23 -1.74
N ASN A 108 15.99 -6.61 -2.66
CA ASN A 108 15.60 -5.36 -3.28
C ASN A 108 15.23 -5.65 -4.74
N LEU A 109 13.95 -5.54 -5.09
CA LEU A 109 13.49 -5.89 -6.45
C LEU A 109 13.60 -4.71 -7.40
N PHE A 110 13.14 -3.54 -6.97
CA PHE A 110 13.05 -2.38 -7.84
C PHE A 110 13.56 -1.14 -7.13
N GLU A 111 14.40 -0.41 -7.87
CA GLU A 111 14.88 0.91 -7.53
C GLU A 111 14.64 1.80 -8.75
N ILE A 112 13.52 2.51 -8.73
CA ILE A 112 13.04 3.29 -9.88
C ILE A 112 13.18 4.77 -9.55
N LEU A 113 13.97 5.50 -10.33
CA LEU A 113 14.21 6.93 -10.17
C LEU A 113 13.74 7.67 -11.42
N ARG A 114 12.65 8.45 -11.32
CA ARG A 114 12.03 9.15 -12.45
C ARG A 114 11.54 8.19 -13.57
N GLY A 115 10.52 8.63 -14.30
CA GLY A 115 9.89 7.81 -15.36
C GLY A 115 8.65 7.06 -14.89
N THR A 116 8.41 5.86 -15.45
CA THR A 116 7.17 5.11 -15.22
C THR A 116 7.40 3.61 -15.16
N ILE A 117 6.78 2.93 -14.20
CA ILE A 117 6.77 1.46 -14.11
C ILE A 117 5.34 0.91 -14.07
N TYR A 118 5.09 -0.12 -14.89
CA TYR A 118 3.87 -0.91 -14.90
C TYR A 118 4.18 -2.35 -14.51
N ILE A 119 3.71 -2.78 -13.35
CA ILE A 119 3.79 -4.17 -12.88
C ILE A 119 2.42 -4.80 -13.05
N ILE A 120 2.16 -5.30 -14.24
CA ILE A 120 0.86 -5.85 -14.64
C ILE A 120 0.69 -7.26 -14.07
N GLY A 121 1.75 -8.07 -14.11
CA GLY A 121 1.76 -9.45 -13.65
C GLY A 121 3.14 -9.92 -13.21
N GLY A 122 3.21 -11.14 -12.69
CA GLY A 122 4.46 -11.74 -12.21
C GLY A 122 4.34 -12.27 -10.79
N THR A 123 5.32 -13.11 -10.41
CA THR A 123 5.47 -13.60 -9.03
C THR A 123 6.78 -13.07 -8.45
N PHE A 124 6.67 -12.32 -7.37
CA PHE A 124 7.75 -11.60 -6.72
C PHE A 124 7.94 -12.18 -5.32
N ASN A 125 9.05 -12.88 -5.09
CA ASN A 125 9.29 -13.60 -3.86
C ASN A 125 10.44 -12.99 -3.08
N LYS A 126 10.33 -13.00 -1.75
CA LYS A 126 11.49 -12.79 -0.91
C LYS A 126 12.49 -13.92 -1.12
N LYS A 127 13.76 -13.55 -1.10
CA LYS A 127 14.82 -14.53 -1.00
C LYS A 127 14.92 -15.02 0.45
N SER A 128 15.00 -16.33 0.64
CA SER A 128 15.21 -16.92 1.97
C SER A 128 16.64 -16.61 2.43
N SER A 129 16.78 -15.77 3.47
CA SER A 129 18.04 -15.59 4.20
C SER A 129 17.77 -15.12 5.63
N LEU A 130 18.80 -15.23 6.47
CA LEU A 130 18.76 -14.76 7.86
C LEU A 130 19.00 -13.24 7.99
N GLU A 131 19.54 -12.60 6.96
CA GLU A 131 20.06 -11.22 7.03
C GLU A 131 18.97 -10.16 6.86
N LEU A 132 17.89 -10.49 6.14
CA LEU A 132 16.80 -9.57 5.85
C LEU A 132 15.44 -10.26 5.96
N ASN A 133 14.47 -9.52 6.52
CA ASN A 133 13.18 -10.10 6.86
C ASN A 133 12.26 -10.29 5.64
N GLY A 134 12.42 -9.48 4.57
CA GLY A 134 11.61 -9.53 3.37
C GLY A 134 12.11 -8.67 2.21
N THR A 135 11.23 -8.48 1.23
CA THR A 135 11.49 -7.75 -0.01
C THR A 135 11.17 -6.26 0.10
N ARG A 136 12.00 -5.43 -0.55
CA ARG A 136 11.88 -3.98 -0.64
C ARG A 136 11.66 -3.53 -2.07
N ILE A 137 10.86 -2.48 -2.22
CA ILE A 137 10.60 -1.77 -3.47
C ILE A 137 10.74 -0.28 -3.18
N SER A 138 11.50 0.43 -3.99
CA SER A 138 11.70 1.88 -3.88
C SER A 138 11.40 2.56 -5.21
N ILE A 139 10.51 3.55 -5.19
CA ILE A 139 10.12 4.34 -6.36
C ILE A 139 10.17 5.82 -5.99
N THR A 140 11.01 6.58 -6.68
CA THR A 140 11.28 7.99 -6.42
C THR A 140 11.03 8.82 -7.66
N ASP A 141 10.23 9.89 -7.54
CA ASP A 141 9.86 10.83 -8.61
C ASP A 141 9.31 10.16 -9.88
N ALA A 142 8.72 8.97 -9.74
CA ALA A 142 8.24 8.16 -10.84
C ALA A 142 6.78 7.76 -10.64
N ASN A 143 6.10 7.48 -11.75
CA ASN A 143 4.75 6.92 -11.71
C ASN A 143 4.82 5.40 -11.65
N ALA A 144 3.99 4.78 -10.83
CA ALA A 144 3.93 3.34 -10.71
C ALA A 144 2.50 2.82 -10.74
N THR A 145 2.29 1.75 -11.51
CA THR A 145 1.01 1.07 -11.58
C THR A 145 1.22 -0.40 -11.28
N PHE A 146 0.46 -0.93 -10.32
CA PHE A 146 0.43 -2.34 -9.96
C PHE A 146 -0.93 -2.94 -10.31
N GLY A 147 -0.91 -4.01 -11.11
CA GLY A 147 -2.08 -4.57 -11.76
C GLY A 147 -2.51 -3.80 -13.01
N ASP A 148 -3.61 -4.24 -13.60
CA ASP A 148 -4.24 -3.58 -14.75
C ASP A 148 -5.64 -3.11 -14.36
N TYR A 149 -5.97 -1.88 -14.76
CA TYR A 149 -7.30 -1.30 -14.56
C TYR A 149 -8.36 -1.99 -15.45
N ASN A 150 -7.95 -2.50 -16.61
CA ASN A 150 -8.85 -3.05 -17.63
C ASN A 150 -8.89 -4.59 -17.64
N ASP A 151 -7.94 -5.26 -16.98
CA ASP A 151 -7.87 -6.72 -16.95
C ASP A 151 -7.54 -7.25 -15.53
N ALA A 152 -8.51 -7.91 -14.92
CA ALA A 152 -8.38 -8.51 -13.59
C ALA A 152 -7.79 -9.93 -13.58
N ASN A 153 -7.54 -10.52 -14.75
CA ASN A 153 -7.03 -11.89 -14.88
C ASN A 153 -5.52 -11.96 -14.76
N ILE A 154 -4.83 -10.90 -15.17
CA ILE A 154 -3.39 -10.76 -14.98
C ILE A 154 -3.19 -9.93 -13.73
N THR A 155 -2.56 -10.53 -12.72
CA THR A 155 -2.39 -9.89 -11.41
C THR A 155 -0.97 -10.13 -10.90
N PRO A 156 -0.32 -9.12 -10.30
CA PRO A 156 0.97 -9.32 -9.67
C PRO A 156 0.79 -10.00 -8.31
N ILE A 157 1.70 -10.92 -7.99
CA ILE A 157 1.72 -11.64 -6.72
C ILE A 157 3.04 -11.36 -6.02
N PHE A 158 2.99 -10.69 -4.88
CA PHE A 158 4.15 -10.44 -4.03
C PHE A 158 4.09 -11.31 -2.77
N ASN A 159 5.19 -11.98 -2.44
CA ASN A 159 5.31 -12.92 -1.33
C ASN A 159 6.50 -12.55 -0.44
N GLY A 160 6.22 -12.12 0.78
CA GLY A 160 7.22 -11.74 1.76
C GLY A 160 7.73 -10.31 1.62
N ILE A 161 6.84 -9.35 1.37
CA ILE A 161 7.18 -7.92 1.36
C ILE A 161 7.59 -7.48 2.77
N ASP A 162 8.63 -6.66 2.88
CA ASP A 162 9.02 -5.90 4.07
C ASP A 162 8.56 -4.44 3.96
N VAL A 163 8.91 -3.77 2.85
CA VAL A 163 8.55 -2.36 2.64
C VAL A 163 8.33 -2.01 1.18
N PHE A 164 7.29 -1.22 0.92
CA PHE A 164 7.16 -0.39 -0.26
C PHE A 164 7.46 1.05 0.15
N ASN A 165 8.41 1.68 -0.53
CA ASN A 165 8.84 3.05 -0.27
C ASN A 165 8.61 3.90 -1.54
N PHE A 166 7.77 4.91 -1.41
CA PHE A 166 7.38 5.82 -2.48
C PHE A 166 7.74 7.24 -2.09
N SER A 167 8.38 7.97 -2.98
CA SER A 167 8.73 9.38 -2.78
C SER A 167 8.43 10.16 -4.05
N GLY A 168 7.54 11.14 -4.01
CA GLY A 168 7.07 11.85 -5.20
C GLY A 168 6.26 10.95 -6.16
N GLY A 169 5.82 11.53 -7.28
CA GLY A 169 5.10 10.80 -8.33
C GLY A 169 3.71 10.30 -7.94
N LYS A 170 3.13 9.44 -8.79
CA LYS A 170 1.79 8.90 -8.63
C LYS A 170 1.78 7.38 -8.68
N ILE A 171 1.19 6.76 -7.68
CA ILE A 171 1.21 5.32 -7.43
C ILE A 171 -0.21 4.78 -7.42
N TRP A 172 -0.48 3.77 -8.24
CA TRP A 172 -1.79 3.11 -8.33
C TRP A 172 -1.70 1.61 -8.08
N PHE A 173 -2.61 1.12 -7.25
CA PHE A 173 -2.88 -0.30 -7.05
C PHE A 173 -4.28 -0.60 -7.61
N PHE A 174 -4.33 -1.26 -8.76
CA PHE A 174 -5.59 -1.69 -9.38
C PHE A 174 -5.97 -3.10 -8.96
N ASN A 175 -5.04 -4.06 -8.98
CA ASN A 175 -5.30 -5.42 -8.54
C ASN A 175 -4.00 -6.06 -8.01
N GLY A 176 -4.06 -7.32 -7.59
CA GLY A 176 -2.88 -8.07 -7.13
C GLY A 176 -3.00 -8.60 -5.72
N LYS A 177 -2.07 -9.48 -5.36
CA LYS A 177 -1.95 -10.07 -4.03
C LYS A 177 -0.62 -9.70 -3.41
N TYR A 178 -0.66 -9.04 -2.27
CA TYR A 178 0.49 -8.46 -1.59
C TYR A 178 0.64 -9.09 -0.21
N ASN A 179 1.40 -10.18 -0.14
CA ASN A 179 1.65 -10.88 1.12
C ASN A 179 2.92 -10.34 1.77
N GLY A 180 2.78 -9.76 2.95
CA GLY A 180 3.88 -9.32 3.78
C GLY A 180 4.70 -10.45 4.38
N ILE A 181 5.65 -10.04 5.21
CA ILE A 181 6.35 -10.89 6.15
C ILE A 181 5.54 -11.04 7.44
N LYS A 182 5.85 -12.08 8.24
CA LYS A 182 5.11 -12.38 9.48
C LYS A 182 5.10 -11.23 10.50
N SER A 183 6.17 -10.44 10.58
CA SER A 183 6.25 -9.25 11.44
C SER A 183 5.43 -8.07 10.93
N GLY A 184 4.88 -8.18 9.73
CA GLY A 184 4.14 -7.16 9.02
C GLY A 184 5.01 -6.38 8.05
N PHE A 185 4.38 -5.87 6.99
CA PHE A 185 5.04 -5.01 6.00
C PHE A 185 4.46 -3.60 5.99
N LYS A 186 5.21 -2.66 5.44
CA LYS A 186 4.89 -1.23 5.46
C LYS A 186 4.76 -0.68 4.04
N ILE A 187 3.81 0.20 3.83
CA ILE A 187 3.79 1.11 2.68
C ILE A 187 4.10 2.49 3.23
N ILE A 188 5.17 3.10 2.76
CA ILE A 188 5.62 4.43 3.15
C ILE A 188 5.63 5.29 1.90
N SER A 189 5.00 6.44 1.98
CA SER A 189 4.77 7.35 0.87
C SER A 189 5.07 8.78 1.34
N PHE A 190 5.93 9.49 0.63
CA PHE A 190 6.33 10.86 0.90
C PHE A 190 6.10 11.74 -0.32
N GLU A 191 5.34 12.84 -0.21
CA GLU A 191 5.05 13.75 -1.34
C GLU A 191 4.45 13.07 -2.60
N SER A 192 3.94 11.84 -2.49
CA SER A 192 3.33 11.10 -3.59
C SER A 192 1.81 11.18 -3.58
N GLN A 193 1.19 10.89 -4.72
CA GLN A 193 -0.23 10.49 -4.77
C GLN A 193 -0.31 8.96 -4.73
N LEU A 194 -0.73 8.39 -3.61
CA LEU A 194 -0.92 6.95 -3.42
C LEU A 194 -2.40 6.58 -3.53
N THR A 195 -2.76 5.75 -4.51
CA THR A 195 -4.15 5.41 -4.82
C THR A 195 -4.36 3.90 -4.91
N PHE A 196 -5.44 3.41 -4.29
CA PHE A 196 -5.89 2.02 -4.35
C PHE A 196 -7.29 2.02 -4.97
N ASP A 197 -7.41 1.54 -6.22
CA ASP A 197 -8.61 1.68 -7.06
C ASP A 197 -8.97 0.40 -7.82
N GLY A 198 -9.08 -0.73 -7.13
CA GLY A 198 -9.50 -2.00 -7.72
C GLY A 198 -10.98 -2.15 -8.02
N LYS A 199 -11.50 -1.36 -8.97
CA LYS A 199 -12.89 -1.43 -9.45
C LYS A 199 -13.31 -2.80 -9.96
N LEU A 200 -12.48 -3.43 -10.79
CA LEU A 200 -12.77 -4.77 -11.36
C LEU A 200 -12.43 -5.90 -10.39
N ARG A 201 -11.31 -5.78 -9.69
CA ARG A 201 -10.85 -6.73 -8.68
C ARG A 201 -9.99 -6.01 -7.67
N GLN A 202 -10.39 -6.08 -6.40
CA GLN A 202 -9.73 -5.35 -5.33
C GLN A 202 -8.30 -5.84 -5.13
N PRO A 203 -7.31 -4.95 -4.92
CA PRO A 203 -5.98 -5.37 -4.48
C PRO A 203 -6.05 -5.90 -3.04
N GLU A 204 -5.38 -7.03 -2.78
CA GLU A 204 -5.43 -7.75 -1.51
C GLU A 204 -4.09 -7.65 -0.77
N PHE A 205 -4.06 -6.99 0.38
CA PHE A 205 -2.87 -6.80 1.21
C PHE A 205 -2.98 -7.65 2.48
N TYR A 206 -2.07 -8.60 2.67
CA TYR A 206 -2.04 -9.50 3.82
C TYR A 206 -0.81 -9.26 4.67
N GLN A 207 -0.97 -9.30 6.00
CA GLN A 207 0.08 -9.00 6.96
C GLN A 207 0.57 -7.55 6.82
N ILE A 208 -0.30 -6.62 6.44
CA ILE A 208 0.05 -5.20 6.37
C ILE A 208 0.08 -4.60 7.79
N GLN A 209 1.14 -3.89 8.12
CA GLN A 209 1.28 -3.21 9.40
C GLN A 209 0.83 -1.76 9.31
N VAL A 210 1.30 -1.04 8.28
CA VAL A 210 1.04 0.38 8.16
C VAL A 210 1.04 0.86 6.70
N ILE A 211 0.13 1.80 6.39
CA ILE A 211 0.27 2.74 5.27
C ILE A 211 0.59 4.10 5.90
N LYS A 212 1.80 4.62 5.66
CA LYS A 212 2.20 5.97 6.07
C LYS A 212 2.21 6.86 4.83
N GLN A 213 1.46 7.96 4.88
CA GLN A 213 1.50 9.05 3.91
C GLN A 213 2.02 10.30 4.62
N ASP A 214 3.09 10.88 4.10
CA ASP A 214 3.78 12.03 4.64
C ASP A 214 3.84 13.09 3.55
N HIS A 215 3.06 14.16 3.69
CA HIS A 215 2.72 15.08 2.60
C HIS A 215 2.03 14.38 1.41
N GLY A 216 1.39 15.12 0.49
CA GLY A 216 0.73 14.52 -0.68
C GLY A 216 -0.67 13.94 -0.41
N GLN A 217 -1.04 12.90 -1.16
CA GLN A 217 -2.41 12.37 -1.19
C GLN A 217 -2.48 10.85 -1.01
N LEU A 218 -3.38 10.38 -0.15
CA LEU A 218 -3.74 8.97 0.02
C LEU A 218 -5.21 8.75 -0.36
N ASN A 219 -5.46 7.88 -1.34
CA ASN A 219 -6.80 7.55 -1.82
C ASN A 219 -7.04 6.05 -1.69
N LEU A 220 -7.88 5.66 -0.73
CA LEU A 220 -8.26 4.27 -0.46
C LEU A 220 -9.69 4.03 -0.96
N PHE A 221 -9.84 3.82 -2.26
CA PHE A 221 -11.16 3.63 -2.89
C PHE A 221 -11.62 2.18 -2.84
N TYR A 222 -10.73 1.25 -3.20
CA TYR A 222 -10.99 -0.19 -3.18
C TYR A 222 -9.73 -0.96 -2.78
N GLY A 223 -9.89 -1.91 -1.85
CA GLY A 223 -8.82 -2.81 -1.43
C GLY A 223 -9.23 -3.64 -0.22
N ILE A 224 -8.62 -4.81 -0.08
CA ILE A 224 -8.76 -5.68 1.09
C ILE A 224 -7.47 -5.57 1.90
N PHE A 225 -7.57 -5.14 3.16
CA PHE A 225 -6.41 -4.96 4.03
C PHE A 225 -6.54 -5.86 5.26
N VAL A 226 -5.77 -6.94 5.27
CA VAL A 226 -5.68 -7.88 6.39
C VAL A 226 -4.40 -7.62 7.16
N GLY A 227 -4.53 -7.02 8.34
CA GLY A 227 -3.40 -6.64 9.18
C GLY A 227 -2.69 -7.82 9.87
N ILE A 228 -1.58 -7.50 10.55
CA ILE A 228 -0.97 -8.41 11.54
C ILE A 228 -1.81 -8.46 12.84
N PRO A 229 -1.59 -9.43 13.75
CA PRO A 229 -2.38 -9.54 14.99
C PRO A 229 -2.37 -8.30 15.89
N SER A 230 -1.29 -7.52 15.89
CA SER A 230 -1.21 -6.23 16.59
C SER A 230 -1.97 -5.08 15.92
N GLY A 231 -2.63 -5.36 14.80
CA GLY A 231 -3.41 -4.42 14.01
C GLY A 231 -2.71 -3.88 12.76
N PHE A 232 -3.53 -3.29 11.89
CA PHE A 232 -3.14 -2.48 10.73
C PHE A 232 -3.39 -1.00 11.05
N ARG A 233 -2.59 -0.07 10.50
CA ARG A 233 -2.73 1.37 10.72
C ARG A 233 -2.61 2.13 9.40
N ILE A 234 -3.39 3.19 9.25
CA ILE A 234 -3.15 4.23 8.23
C ILE A 234 -2.71 5.46 8.98
N GLN A 235 -1.58 6.05 8.62
CA GLN A 235 -0.99 7.24 9.23
C GLN A 235 -0.81 8.32 8.16
N GLY A 236 -1.44 9.48 8.36
CA GLY A 236 -1.13 10.69 7.61
C GLY A 236 -0.18 11.58 8.42
N PHE A 237 0.56 12.45 7.75
CA PHE A 237 1.22 13.64 8.31
C PHE A 237 1.21 14.70 7.21
N GLU A 238 0.60 15.86 7.45
CA GLU A 238 0.42 16.95 6.47
C GLU A 238 -0.11 16.47 5.09
N SER A 239 -0.97 15.45 5.13
CA SER A 239 -1.47 14.74 3.95
C SER A 239 -2.98 14.88 3.79
N TYR A 240 -3.46 14.72 2.56
CA TYR A 240 -4.90 14.60 2.27
C TYR A 240 -5.28 13.13 2.07
N SER A 241 -6.15 12.59 2.94
CA SER A 241 -6.55 11.18 2.94
C SER A 241 -8.04 11.02 2.63
N THR A 242 -8.37 10.31 1.55
CA THR A 242 -9.75 9.91 1.21
C THR A 242 -9.90 8.40 1.38
N ILE A 243 -10.90 7.97 2.14
CA ILE A 243 -11.06 6.58 2.56
C ILE A 243 -12.49 6.10 2.33
N GLY A 244 -12.64 5.04 1.53
CA GLY A 244 -13.91 4.40 1.24
C GLY A 244 -14.74 5.25 0.27
N SER A 245 -14.62 4.98 -1.02
CA SER A 245 -15.52 5.58 -1.99
C SER A 245 -16.59 4.63 -2.47
N THR A 246 -16.45 3.29 -2.45
CA THR A 246 -17.23 2.52 -3.45
C THR A 246 -17.55 1.05 -3.18
N GLN A 247 -17.13 0.44 -2.06
CA GLN A 247 -17.53 -0.90 -1.59
C GLN A 247 -17.01 -1.16 -0.16
N THR A 248 -17.53 -2.19 0.54
CA THR A 248 -17.19 -2.60 1.92
C THR A 248 -15.67 -2.68 2.15
N ALA A 249 -15.09 -1.62 2.71
CA ALA A 249 -13.70 -1.61 3.14
C ALA A 249 -13.63 -1.94 4.64
N THR A 250 -13.15 -3.14 4.98
CA THR A 250 -12.99 -3.57 6.37
C THR A 250 -11.66 -3.02 6.92
N PHE A 251 -11.72 -1.98 7.76
CA PHE A 251 -10.55 -1.43 8.44
C PHE A 251 -10.56 -1.82 9.92
N THR A 252 -9.51 -2.52 10.38
CA THR A 252 -9.43 -2.89 11.79
C THR A 252 -9.11 -1.67 12.68
N ASN A 253 -8.13 -0.83 12.30
CA ASN A 253 -7.82 0.44 12.98
C ASN A 253 -7.37 1.54 11.97
N LEU A 254 -8.02 2.69 12.00
CA LEU A 254 -7.66 3.89 11.26
C LEU A 254 -6.99 4.90 12.20
N LYS A 255 -5.79 5.42 11.90
CA LYS A 255 -5.09 6.39 12.76
C LYS A 255 -4.52 7.60 12.00
N ALA A 256 -5.33 8.61 11.70
CA ALA A 256 -4.81 9.83 11.08
C ALA A 256 -4.19 10.78 12.12
N GLU A 257 -3.11 11.46 11.75
CA GLU A 257 -2.39 12.43 12.57
C GLU A 257 -2.05 13.64 11.70
N GLU A 258 -2.35 14.87 12.15
CA GLU A 258 -1.96 16.11 11.43
C GLU A 258 -2.37 16.10 9.93
N ALA A 259 -3.54 15.55 9.60
CA ALA A 259 -4.01 15.32 8.24
C ALA A 259 -5.42 15.87 7.98
N ASP A 260 -5.74 16.11 6.71
CA ASP A 260 -7.11 16.33 6.25
C ASP A 260 -7.71 14.98 5.83
N VAL A 261 -8.85 14.62 6.43
CA VAL A 261 -9.41 13.27 6.33
C VAL A 261 -10.85 13.29 5.84
N ILE A 262 -11.12 12.55 4.78
CA ILE A 262 -12.47 12.23 4.33
C ILE A 262 -12.69 10.73 4.46
N ILE A 263 -13.71 10.33 5.23
CA ILE A 263 -14.17 8.96 5.38
C ILE A 263 -15.57 8.86 4.77
N GLY A 264 -15.70 8.11 3.70
CA GLY A 264 -16.93 7.94 2.95
C GLY A 264 -17.15 8.98 1.84
N SER A 265 -18.26 8.84 1.13
CA SER A 265 -18.62 9.69 -0.02
C SER A 265 -20.14 9.87 -0.14
N VAL A 266 -20.58 11.08 -0.48
CA VAL A 266 -21.99 11.37 -0.79
C VAL A 266 -22.49 10.65 -2.03
N ASP A 267 -21.60 10.30 -2.95
CA ASP A 267 -21.99 9.79 -4.27
C ASP A 267 -22.20 8.28 -4.31
N VAL A 268 -22.01 7.54 -3.20
CA VAL A 268 -21.84 6.08 -3.28
C VAL A 268 -22.45 5.31 -2.09
N PRO A 269 -23.07 4.12 -2.29
CA PRO A 269 -23.76 3.41 -1.22
C PRO A 269 -22.82 2.97 -0.08
N THR A 270 -23.04 3.54 1.10
CA THR A 270 -22.62 3.09 2.45
C THR A 270 -21.36 2.24 2.55
N ASN A 271 -20.24 2.85 2.93
CA ASN A 271 -19.04 2.12 3.37
C ASN A 271 -19.27 1.49 4.74
N GLN A 272 -19.02 0.21 4.94
CA GLN A 272 -19.08 -0.39 6.27
C GLN A 272 -17.68 -0.50 6.90
N ILE A 273 -17.49 0.14 8.05
CA ILE A 273 -16.28 0.05 8.87
C ILE A 273 -16.58 -0.82 10.09
N THR A 274 -15.84 -1.93 10.22
CA THR A 274 -15.93 -2.86 11.36
C THR A 274 -14.56 -3.08 11.98
N GLY A 275 -14.49 -3.13 13.31
CA GLY A 275 -13.23 -3.23 14.05
C GLY A 275 -13.38 -4.06 15.33
N MET A 276 -12.32 -4.79 15.69
CA MET A 276 -12.24 -5.50 16.97
C MET A 276 -11.00 -4.98 17.69
N GLN A 277 -11.18 -4.39 18.88
CA GLN A 277 -10.06 -3.81 19.62
C GLN A 277 -10.00 -4.29 21.07
N GLN A 278 -8.78 -4.36 21.59
CA GLN A 278 -8.43 -4.71 22.96
C GLN A 278 -7.39 -3.70 23.46
N GLY A 279 -7.67 -2.94 24.53
CA GLY A 279 -6.69 -2.03 25.12
C GLY A 279 -7.28 -0.93 26.03
N LYS A 280 -6.40 -0.14 26.68
CA LYS A 280 -6.78 0.89 27.66
C LYS A 280 -7.32 2.20 27.04
N ARG A 281 -7.14 2.38 25.72
CA ARG A 281 -7.58 3.50 24.87
C ARG A 281 -7.65 3.04 23.42
N SER A 282 -8.77 2.42 23.04
CA SER A 282 -8.93 1.77 21.74
C SER A 282 -10.09 2.40 20.99
N SER A 283 -9.83 2.91 19.78
CA SER A 283 -10.87 3.41 18.86
C SER A 283 -10.61 2.90 17.46
N THR A 284 -11.65 2.41 16.78
CA THR A 284 -11.58 1.95 15.38
C THR A 284 -11.05 3.05 14.48
N ILE A 285 -11.44 4.30 14.76
CA ILE A 285 -10.95 5.51 14.10
C ILE A 285 -10.37 6.42 15.17
N TYR A 286 -9.08 6.73 15.07
CA TYR A 286 -8.38 7.67 15.92
C TYR A 286 -7.80 8.80 15.05
N LEU A 287 -8.24 10.03 15.30
CA LEU A 287 -7.84 11.21 14.55
C LEU A 287 -7.16 12.18 15.52
N HIS A 288 -5.90 12.51 15.29
CA HIS A 288 -5.12 13.41 16.16
C HIS A 288 -4.72 14.66 15.38
N LYS A 289 -4.98 15.86 15.91
CA LYS A 289 -4.56 17.13 15.28
C LYS A 289 -5.01 17.29 13.83
N CYS A 290 -6.12 16.67 13.43
CA CYS A 290 -6.62 16.79 12.07
C CYS A 290 -7.29 18.17 11.89
N LYS A 291 -6.96 18.89 10.81
CA LYS A 291 -7.53 20.22 10.54
C LYS A 291 -8.96 20.10 10.02
N THR A 292 -9.18 19.26 9.02
CA THR A 292 -10.52 18.95 8.52
C THR A 292 -10.78 17.45 8.58
N VAL A 293 -11.94 17.08 9.12
CA VAL A 293 -12.43 15.71 9.16
C VAL A 293 -13.86 15.69 8.66
N THR A 294 -14.11 14.94 7.59
CA THR A 294 -15.45 14.69 7.07
C THR A 294 -15.73 13.20 7.13
N VAL A 295 -16.82 12.82 7.78
CA VAL A 295 -17.33 11.44 7.82
C VAL A 295 -18.73 11.47 7.24
N GLN A 296 -18.94 10.83 6.10
CA GLN A 296 -20.21 10.94 5.40
C GLN A 296 -20.62 9.63 4.74
N ASN A 297 -21.88 9.23 4.91
CA ASN A 297 -22.44 8.05 4.25
C ASN A 297 -21.65 6.75 4.58
N VAL A 298 -21.37 6.54 5.86
CA VAL A 298 -20.63 5.39 6.40
C VAL A 298 -21.48 4.63 7.42
N ILE A 299 -21.46 3.30 7.35
CA ILE A 299 -21.96 2.39 8.38
C ILE A 299 -20.79 1.97 9.27
N LEU A 300 -20.76 2.45 10.50
CA LEU A 300 -19.83 2.02 11.54
C LEU A 300 -20.48 0.90 12.33
N ALA A 301 -20.17 -0.36 12.00
CA ALA A 301 -20.91 -1.51 12.53
C ALA A 301 -20.06 -2.63 13.12
N ASN A 302 -20.67 -3.39 14.03
CA ASN A 302 -20.08 -4.57 14.67
C ASN A 302 -18.74 -4.29 15.37
N ASN A 303 -18.49 -3.02 15.75
CA ASN A 303 -17.25 -2.68 16.43
C ASN A 303 -17.32 -3.19 17.86
N THR A 304 -16.39 -4.07 18.22
CA THR A 304 -16.37 -4.69 19.54
C THR A 304 -15.10 -4.28 20.27
N ASN A 305 -15.27 -3.64 21.42
CA ASN A 305 -14.18 -3.30 22.31
C ASN A 305 -14.39 -4.09 23.61
N ASN A 306 -13.86 -5.30 23.67
CA ASN A 306 -14.12 -6.24 24.74
C ASN A 306 -12.80 -6.88 25.20
N ILE A 307 -12.46 -6.73 26.47
CA ILE A 307 -11.45 -7.57 27.12
C ILE A 307 -12.18 -8.41 28.16
N SER A 308 -12.48 -9.66 27.82
CA SER A 308 -12.91 -10.65 28.79
C SER A 308 -11.76 -10.97 29.76
N GLY A 309 -11.98 -10.74 31.06
CA GLY A 309 -11.09 -11.23 32.13
C GLY A 309 -9.96 -10.31 32.61
N SER A 310 -9.95 -9.03 32.24
CA SER A 310 -8.87 -8.10 32.62
C SER A 310 -9.22 -7.23 33.84
N SER A 311 -8.33 -7.19 34.83
CA SER A 311 -8.31 -6.23 35.94
C SER A 311 -7.93 -4.79 35.51
N VAL A 312 -7.67 -4.57 34.22
CA VAL A 312 -7.30 -3.27 33.64
C VAL A 312 -8.55 -2.41 33.46
N ILE A 313 -8.56 -1.26 34.14
CA ILE A 313 -9.56 -0.19 33.96
C ILE A 313 -9.53 0.26 32.50
N ILE A 314 -10.61 0.00 31.77
CA ILE A 314 -10.84 0.50 30.41
C ILE A 314 -11.34 1.95 30.52
N LEU A 315 -10.55 2.90 29.98
CA LEU A 315 -10.77 4.33 30.19
C LEU A 315 -11.52 5.01 29.03
N ILE A 316 -11.28 4.63 27.76
CA ILE A 316 -11.81 5.30 26.56
C ILE A 316 -11.98 4.29 25.43
N THR A 317 -13.21 4.09 24.90
CA THR A 317 -13.48 3.08 23.85
C THR A 317 -14.47 3.47 22.73
N PRO A 318 -14.51 4.72 22.23
CA PRO A 318 -15.45 5.03 21.17
C PRO A 318 -15.05 4.38 19.84
N VAL A 319 -16.02 4.16 18.93
CA VAL A 319 -15.68 3.75 17.55
C VAL A 319 -14.80 4.81 16.91
N MET A 320 -15.09 6.08 17.15
CA MET A 320 -14.32 7.20 16.65
C MET A 320 -13.86 8.12 17.79
N TYR A 321 -12.57 8.39 17.85
CA TYR A 321 -11.98 9.38 18.73
C TYR A 321 -11.30 10.47 17.90
N VAL A 322 -11.64 11.72 18.19
CA VAL A 322 -11.08 12.90 17.53
C VAL A 322 -10.42 13.78 18.59
N GLU A 323 -9.11 13.91 18.55
CA GLU A 323 -8.40 14.92 19.32
C GLU A 323 -8.38 16.21 18.52
N SER A 324 -9.42 17.02 18.76
CA SER A 324 -9.60 18.33 18.15
C SER A 324 -8.68 19.38 18.77
N TYR A 325 -8.29 20.33 17.93
CA TYR A 325 -7.64 21.59 18.26
C TYR A 325 -8.57 22.75 17.86
N PRO A 326 -8.32 24.00 18.27
CA PRO A 326 -9.24 25.12 18.00
C PRO A 326 -9.60 25.33 16.52
N ASP A 327 -8.76 24.90 15.58
CA ASP A 327 -8.97 24.98 14.14
C ASP A 327 -9.55 23.70 13.51
N THR A 328 -9.75 22.62 14.28
CA THR A 328 -10.33 21.37 13.81
C THR A 328 -11.80 21.55 13.40
N LYS A 329 -12.12 21.23 12.14
CA LYS A 329 -13.48 21.15 11.61
C LYS A 329 -13.89 19.69 11.44
N LEU A 330 -14.80 19.22 12.29
CA LEU A 330 -15.42 17.89 12.16
C LEU A 330 -16.81 17.99 11.55
N THR A 331 -17.06 17.27 10.46
CA THR A 331 -18.38 17.06 9.86
C THR A 331 -18.72 15.59 9.90
N ILE A 332 -19.87 15.22 10.48
CA ILE A 332 -20.43 13.86 10.40
C ILE A 332 -21.84 13.98 9.80
N ALA A 333 -22.06 13.35 8.65
CA ALA A 333 -23.32 13.38 7.92
C ALA A 333 -23.75 11.97 7.47
N ASP A 334 -25.05 11.71 7.45
CA ASP A 334 -25.64 10.51 6.82
C ASP A 334 -24.97 9.18 7.19
N SER A 335 -24.48 9.05 8.42
CA SER A 335 -23.72 7.89 8.89
C SER A 335 -24.51 7.08 9.93
N VAL A 336 -24.37 5.76 9.88
CA VAL A 336 -25.11 4.81 10.72
C VAL A 336 -24.16 4.12 11.69
N PHE A 337 -24.48 4.10 12.99
CA PHE A 337 -23.72 3.34 13.98
C PHE A 337 -24.57 2.16 14.45
N GLN A 338 -24.17 0.93 14.09
CA GLN A 338 -25.02 -0.26 14.28
C GLN A 338 -24.27 -1.40 14.97
N ASN A 339 -24.91 -2.10 15.92
CA ASN A 339 -24.36 -3.31 16.55
C ASN A 339 -22.95 -3.14 17.16
N ASN A 340 -22.60 -1.92 17.59
CA ASN A 340 -21.32 -1.68 18.27
C ASN A 340 -21.43 -2.03 19.75
N SER A 341 -20.44 -2.74 20.28
CA SER A 341 -20.38 -3.18 21.68
C SER A 341 -19.21 -2.51 22.40
N TYR A 342 -19.54 -1.73 23.42
CA TYR A 342 -18.57 -0.97 24.22
C TYR A 342 -18.53 -1.54 25.64
N THR A 343 -17.34 -1.96 26.10
CA THR A 343 -17.14 -2.31 27.51
C THR A 343 -16.20 -1.29 28.17
N GLY A 344 -16.52 -0.86 29.39
CA GLY A 344 -15.69 0.05 30.19
C GLY A 344 -16.39 0.61 31.43
N ARG A 345 -15.64 0.93 32.49
CA ARG A 345 -16.12 1.59 33.72
C ARG A 345 -15.64 3.04 33.73
N GLY A 346 -16.29 3.93 32.98
CA GLY A 346 -15.94 5.36 32.93
C GLY A 346 -16.86 6.20 32.02
N PHE A 347 -16.81 7.53 32.15
CA PHE A 347 -17.62 8.53 31.44
C PHE A 347 -17.38 8.62 29.91
N MET A 348 -16.61 7.71 29.31
CA MET A 348 -16.06 7.86 27.94
C MET A 348 -16.31 6.61 27.05
N SER A 349 -17.52 6.03 27.14
CA SER A 349 -18.02 5.03 26.19
C SER A 349 -19.12 5.64 25.30
N GLY A 350 -19.00 5.50 23.97
CA GLY A 350 -19.93 6.11 23.02
C GLY A 350 -19.55 5.87 21.55
N ALA A 351 -20.36 6.33 20.61
CA ALA A 351 -20.07 6.20 19.18
C ALA A 351 -18.89 7.07 18.73
N VAL A 352 -18.85 8.32 19.20
CA VAL A 352 -17.87 9.34 18.84
C VAL A 352 -17.46 10.10 20.10
N GLN A 353 -16.17 10.42 20.26
CA GLN A 353 -15.66 11.31 21.31
C GLN A 353 -14.75 12.40 20.71
N SER A 354 -14.87 13.61 21.23
CA SER A 354 -13.97 14.74 20.95
C SER A 354 -13.38 15.32 22.23
N ARG A 355 -12.12 15.78 22.21
CA ARG A 355 -11.42 16.35 23.39
C ARG A 355 -11.72 17.84 23.60
N GLU A 356 -12.07 18.58 22.55
CA GLU A 356 -12.45 20.01 22.60
C GLU A 356 -13.72 20.30 21.76
N LEU A 357 -14.31 21.49 21.95
CA LEU A 357 -15.58 21.98 21.40
C LEU A 357 -15.69 21.72 19.88
N LEU A 358 -16.82 21.19 19.42
CA LEU A 358 -17.07 20.94 17.99
C LEU A 358 -18.39 21.58 17.54
N CYS A 359 -18.36 22.27 16.41
CA CYS A 359 -19.58 22.62 15.68
C CYS A 359 -20.11 21.37 14.95
N PHE A 360 -21.17 20.76 15.48
CA PHE A 360 -21.92 19.72 14.76
C PHE A 360 -22.91 20.34 13.78
N LYS A 361 -22.81 20.00 12.50
CA LYS A 361 -23.80 20.33 11.48
C LYS A 361 -24.15 19.04 10.73
N GLY A 362 -25.25 18.38 11.11
CA GLY A 362 -25.67 17.12 10.50
C GLY A 362 -27.14 16.79 10.73
N ARG A 363 -27.78 16.16 9.74
CA ARG A 363 -29.11 15.53 9.84
C ARG A 363 -28.93 14.08 10.30
N VAL A 364 -29.57 13.73 11.42
CA VAL A 364 -29.87 12.37 11.93
C VAL A 364 -28.67 11.44 12.16
N ILE A 365 -28.25 11.28 13.42
CA ILE A 365 -27.50 10.10 13.89
C ILE A 365 -28.53 9.06 14.34
N THR A 366 -28.74 7.99 13.58
CA THR A 366 -29.59 6.87 14.03
C THR A 366 -28.73 5.88 14.82
N VAL A 367 -29.00 5.77 16.13
CA VAL A 367 -28.34 4.80 17.02
C VAL A 367 -29.33 3.68 17.35
N SER A 368 -29.06 2.48 16.84
CA SER A 368 -29.91 1.30 17.06
C SER A 368 -29.33 0.43 18.18
N TYR A 369 -30.01 0.38 19.33
CA TYR A 369 -29.74 -0.43 20.54
C TYR A 369 -28.51 -0.06 21.41
N SER A 370 -28.76 -0.03 22.74
CA SER A 370 -27.87 0.06 23.92
C SER A 370 -26.66 1.01 23.93
N ALA A 371 -26.43 1.82 22.89
CA ALA A 371 -25.37 2.82 22.87
C ALA A 371 -25.86 4.17 23.41
N LYS A 372 -25.21 4.67 24.46
CA LYS A 372 -25.31 6.09 24.84
C LYS A 372 -24.58 6.91 23.77
N LEU A 373 -25.30 7.77 23.06
CA LEU A 373 -24.70 8.85 22.29
C LEU A 373 -24.24 9.92 23.29
N CYS A 374 -23.00 9.83 23.78
CA CYS A 374 -22.43 10.86 24.64
C CYS A 374 -21.74 11.91 23.77
N LEU A 375 -22.52 12.85 23.23
CA LEU A 375 -22.01 14.11 22.69
C LEU A 375 -21.69 15.02 23.88
N LEU A 376 -20.52 14.83 24.51
CA LEU A 376 -20.02 15.76 25.52
C LEU A 376 -19.44 16.99 24.82
N GLY A 377 -20.30 17.97 24.56
CA GLY A 377 -19.93 19.34 24.23
C GLY A 377 -20.67 20.28 25.18
N THR A 378 -19.94 21.06 25.96
CA THR A 378 -20.52 22.12 26.79
C THR A 378 -21.04 23.22 25.87
N VAL A 379 -22.35 23.48 25.88
CA VAL A 379 -22.96 24.59 25.14
C VAL A 379 -22.82 25.86 25.98
N LEU A 380 -22.33 26.95 25.38
CA LEU A 380 -22.50 28.32 25.89
C LEU A 380 -23.63 29.00 25.11
#